data_AF-J3C147-F1
#
_entry.id   AF-J3C147-F1
#
_cell.length_a   1.000
_cell.length_b   1.000
_cell.length_c   1.000
_cell.angle_alpha   90.00
_cell.angle_beta   90.00
_cell.angle_gamma   90.00
#
_symmetry.space_group_name_H-M   'P 1'
#
loop_
_entity.id
_entity.type
_entity.pdbx_description
1 polymer ?
#
loop_
_entity_poly.entity_id
_entity_poly.type
_entity_poly.pdbx_seq_one_letter_code
_entity_poly.pdbx_strand_id
1 'polypeptide(L)'
;MARHRIGNSYLSDDELEDHNFGQWALWVFIIGAIFGGATVHSFLKPLGLPKWLVFMSVILSGAGLGTLAAYLTPYIRMAVGLIFSAAILFGIGWLIWKVI
;
A
#
# COMPACT_ATOMS: atom_id res chain seq x y z
N MET A 1 -17.60 4.18 -25.52
CA MET A 1 -16.48 4.36 -24.58
C MET A 1 -16.79 5.56 -23.72
N ALA A 2 -17.05 5.35 -22.43
CA ALA A 2 -17.30 6.45 -21.51
C ALA A 2 -15.96 7.16 -21.25
N ARG A 3 -15.94 8.50 -21.29
CA ARG A 3 -14.76 9.26 -20.89
C ARG A 3 -14.97 9.73 -19.46
N HIS A 4 -14.08 9.32 -18.57
CA HIS A 4 -14.15 9.67 -17.16
C HIS A 4 -13.34 10.96 -16.92
N ARG A 5 -13.96 11.96 -16.28
CA ARG A 5 -13.27 13.22 -15.95
C ARG A 5 -12.56 13.09 -14.62
N ILE A 6 -11.24 13.23 -14.60
CA ILE A 6 -10.44 13.40 -13.39
C ILE A 6 -9.73 14.76 -13.46
N GLY A 7 -10.12 15.70 -12.60
CA GLY A 7 -9.58 17.05 -12.62
C GLY A 7 -9.86 17.78 -13.95
N ASN A 8 -8.78 18.14 -14.65
CA ASN A 8 -8.81 18.83 -15.95
C ASN A 8 -8.65 17.91 -17.17
N SER A 9 -8.47 16.59 -16.97
CA SER A 9 -8.33 15.63 -18.07
C SER A 9 -9.54 14.71 -18.21
N TYR A 10 -9.78 14.25 -19.44
CA TYR A 10 -10.72 13.20 -19.77
C TYR A 10 -9.93 11.94 -20.07
N LEU A 11 -10.11 10.92 -19.24
CA LEU A 11 -9.43 9.63 -19.35
C LEU A 11 -10.37 8.62 -20.00
N SER A 12 -9.82 7.80 -20.88
CA SER A 12 -10.44 6.54 -21.29
C SER A 12 -10.44 5.54 -20.13
N ASP A 13 -11.21 4.46 -20.26
CA ASP A 13 -11.33 3.45 -19.19
C ASP A 13 -9.97 2.80 -18.86
N ASP A 14 -9.12 2.57 -19.87
CA ASP A 14 -7.77 2.02 -19.69
C ASP A 14 -6.85 3.03 -18.95
N GLU A 15 -6.86 4.30 -19.36
CA GLU A 15 -6.07 5.35 -18.70
C GLU A 15 -6.53 5.61 -17.26
N LEU A 16 -7.82 5.39 -16.97
CA LEU A 16 -8.38 5.47 -15.63
C LEU A 16 -7.85 4.31 -14.75
N GLU A 17 -7.79 3.10 -15.30
CA GLU A 17 -7.26 1.95 -14.58
C GLU A 17 -5.77 2.12 -14.25
N ASP A 18 -4.97 2.59 -15.21
CA ASP A 18 -3.56 2.90 -15.01
C ASP A 18 -3.36 4.00 -13.96
N HIS A 19 -4.19 5.04 -13.99
CA HIS A 19 -4.15 6.10 -12.99
C HIS A 19 -4.43 5.56 -11.58
N ASN A 20 -5.47 4.74 -11.44
CA ASN A 20 -5.85 4.13 -10.15
C ASN A 20 -4.77 3.15 -9.67
N PHE A 21 -4.17 2.38 -10.57
CA PHE A 21 -3.05 1.50 -10.24
C PHE A 21 -1.84 2.30 -9.75
N GLY A 22 -1.50 3.40 -10.43
CA GLY A 22 -0.43 4.30 -10.02
C GLY A 22 -0.66 4.92 -8.63
N GLN A 23 -1.90 5.33 -8.33
CA GLN A 23 -2.25 5.81 -6.99
C GLN A 23 -2.08 4.73 -5.92
N TRP A 24 -2.53 3.50 -6.19
CA TRP A 24 -2.34 2.37 -5.28
C TRP A 24 -0.85 2.10 -5.03
N ALA A 25 -0.04 2.07 -6.10
CA ALA A 25 1.39 1.83 -5.99
C ALA A 25 2.10 2.91 -5.17
N LEU A 26 1.68 4.17 -5.31
CA LEU A 26 2.21 5.28 -4.51
C LEU A 26 1.86 5.15 -3.02
N TRP A 27 0.62 4.77 -2.69
CA TRP A 27 0.23 4.54 -1.30
C TRP A 27 0.98 3.36 -0.67
N VAL A 28 1.10 2.25 -1.42
CA VAL A 28 1.86 1.08 -0.99
C VAL A 28 3.33 1.42 -0.80
N PHE A 29 3.92 2.23 -1.70
CA PHE A 29 5.29 2.74 -1.57
C PHE A 29 5.47 3.52 -0.27
N ILE A 30 4.59 4.49 0.01
CA ILE A 30 4.68 5.33 1.21
C ILE A 30 4.62 4.48 2.48
N ILE A 31 3.66 3.54 2.54
CA ILE A 31 3.50 2.65 3.69
C ILE A 31 4.75 1.76 3.85
N GLY A 32 5.23 1.16 2.77
CA GLY A 32 6.44 0.33 2.78
C GLY A 32 7.69 1.11 3.19
N ALA A 33 7.81 2.36 2.75
CA ALA A 33 8.93 3.22 3.07
C ALA A 33 8.94 3.64 4.55
N ILE A 34 7.78 4.02 5.09
CA ILE A 34 7.63 4.34 6.51
C ILE A 34 7.94 3.12 7.36
N PHE A 35 7.38 1.96 7.02
CA PHE A 35 7.61 0.72 7.75
C PHE A 35 9.09 0.30 7.70
N GLY A 36 9.70 0.33 6.52
CA GLY A 36 11.11 -0.03 6.34
C GLY A 36 12.08 0.92 7.06
N GLY A 37 11.80 2.22 7.02
CA GLY A 37 12.56 3.22 7.76
C GLY A 37 12.40 3.07 9.27
N ALA A 38 11.18 2.85 9.76
CA ALA A 38 10.90 2.68 11.19
C ALA A 38 11.55 1.42 11.78
N THR A 39 11.51 0.30 11.04
CA THR A 39 12.16 -0.96 11.45
C THR A 39 13.67 -0.78 11.56
N VAL A 40 14.31 -0.19 10.54
CA VAL A 40 15.76 0.04 10.57
C VAL A 40 16.16 1.04 11.65
N HIS A 41 15.40 2.12 11.84
CA HIS A 41 15.64 3.05 12.93
C HIS A 41 15.57 2.36 14.30
N SER A 42 14.56 1.52 14.53
CA SER A 42 14.38 0.80 15.78
C SER A 42 15.52 -0.19 16.04
N PHE A 43 16.04 -0.82 14.98
CA PHE A 43 17.18 -1.73 15.06
C PHE A 43 18.51 -1.01 15.31
N LEU A 44 18.72 0.16 14.69
CA LEU A 44 19.98 0.91 14.79
C LEU A 44 20.07 1.80 16.04
N LYS A 45 18.93 2.23 16.60
CA LYS A 45 18.87 3.08 17.80
C LYS A 45 19.68 2.53 19.00
N PRO A 46 19.60 1.23 19.38
CA PRO A 46 20.38 0.70 20.51
C PRO A 46 21.88 0.58 20.25
N LEU A 47 22.35 0.69 18.99
CA LEU A 47 23.77 0.54 18.65
C LEU A 47 24.60 1.81 18.88
N GLY A 48 23.98 2.91 19.30
CA GLY A 48 24.70 4.16 19.62
C GLY A 48 25.41 4.80 18.42
N LEU A 49 24.98 4.49 17.20
CA LEU A 49 25.61 4.96 15.96
C LEU A 49 25.48 6.49 15.77
N PRO A 50 26.41 7.11 15.02
CA PRO A 50 26.29 8.51 14.65
C PRO A 50 24.98 8.81 13.92
N LYS A 51 24.34 9.95 14.26
CA LYS A 51 23.02 10.34 13.75
C LYS A 51 22.94 10.34 12.21
N TRP A 52 23.99 10.77 11.53
CA TRP A 52 24.04 10.82 10.07
C TRP A 52 23.96 9.43 9.44
N LEU A 53 24.58 8.43 10.06
CA LEU A 53 24.65 7.07 9.55
C LEU A 53 23.30 6.36 9.74
N VAL A 54 22.65 6.60 10.89
CA VAL A 54 21.27 6.15 11.13
C VAL A 54 20.31 6.77 10.12
N PHE A 55 20.42 8.09 9.89
CA PHE A 55 19.57 8.79 8.93
C PHE A 55 19.72 8.26 7.50
N MET A 56 20.96 8.09 7.02
CA MET A 56 21.21 7.52 5.69
C MET A 56 20.67 6.09 5.56
N SER A 57 20.87 5.27 6.60
CA SER A 57 20.37 3.88 6.62
C SER A 57 18.85 3.83 6.55
N VAL A 58 18.16 4.71 7.29
CA VAL A 58 16.69 4.80 7.32
C VAL A 58 16.13 5.26 5.97
N ILE A 59 16.78 6.23 5.31
CA ILE A 59 16.36 6.68 3.98
C ILE A 59 16.55 5.57 2.95
N LEU A 60 17.73 4.94 2.93
CA LEU A 60 18.03 3.89 1.96
C LEU A 60 17.12 2.67 2.16
N SER A 61 16.89 2.25 3.41
CA SER A 61 16.00 1.13 3.70
C SER A 61 14.55 1.46 3.40
N GLY A 62 14.10 2.68 3.73
CA GLY A 62 12.76 3.16 3.41
C GLY A 62 12.53 3.20 1.90
N ALA A 63 13.44 3.82 1.14
CA ALA A 63 13.33 3.86 -0.31
C ALA A 63 13.37 2.45 -0.93
N GLY A 64 14.25 1.57 -0.44
CA GLY A 64 14.35 0.19 -0.92
C GLY A 64 13.08 -0.62 -0.64
N LEU A 65 12.62 -0.66 0.61
CA LEU A 65 11.43 -1.42 1.01
C LEU A 65 10.15 -0.82 0.44
N GLY A 66 10.05 0.51 0.34
CA GLY A 66 8.94 1.18 -0.34
C GLY A 66 8.85 0.77 -1.81
N THR A 67 9.98 0.78 -2.52
CA THR A 67 10.02 0.38 -3.95
C THR A 67 9.64 -1.09 -4.12
N LEU A 68 10.18 -1.99 -3.29
CA LEU A 68 9.82 -3.41 -3.31
C LEU A 68 8.34 -3.63 -3.01
N ALA A 69 7.78 -2.93 -2.04
CA ALA A 69 6.35 -2.97 -1.74
C ALA A 69 5.52 -2.49 -2.93
N ALA A 70 5.92 -1.40 -3.59
CA ALA A 70 5.25 -0.86 -4.76
C ALA A 70 5.22 -1.86 -5.94
N TYR A 71 6.29 -2.63 -6.15
CA TYR A 71 6.29 -3.72 -7.14
C TYR A 71 5.29 -4.83 -6.80
N LEU A 72 4.98 -5.03 -5.52
CA LEU A 72 4.02 -6.02 -5.04
C LEU A 72 2.57 -5.50 -5.01
N THR A 73 2.33 -4.25 -5.43
CA THR A 73 1.00 -3.63 -5.50
C THR A 73 -0.10 -4.50 -6.14
N PRO A 74 0.11 -5.20 -7.29
CA PRO A 74 -0.97 -6.01 -7.87
C PRO A 74 -1.42 -7.12 -6.92
N TYR A 75 -0.49 -7.77 -6.21
CA TYR A 75 -0.80 -8.79 -5.22
C TYR A 75 -1.49 -8.21 -3.99
N ILE A 76 -1.04 -7.04 -3.53
CA ILE A 76 -1.64 -6.34 -2.39
C ILE A 76 -3.08 -5.93 -2.71
N ARG A 77 -3.33 -5.39 -3.91
CA ARG A 77 -4.68 -5.03 -4.38
C ARG A 77 -5.59 -6.25 -4.43
N MET A 78 -5.09 -7.39 -4.93
CA MET A 78 -5.83 -8.65 -4.94
C MET A 78 -6.15 -9.14 -3.52
N ALA A 79 -5.17 -9.12 -2.61
CA ALA A 79 -5.35 -9.55 -1.23
C ALA A 79 -6.39 -8.67 -0.49
N VAL A 80 -6.34 -7.35 -0.67
CA VAL A 80 -7.33 -6.43 -0.10
C VAL A 80 -8.73 -6.76 -0.63
N GLY A 81 -8.88 -7.01 -1.93
CA GLY A 81 -10.16 -7.42 -2.53
C GLY A 81 -10.72 -8.73 -1.93
N LEU A 82 -9.85 -9.71 -1.70
CA LEU A 82 -10.23 -10.97 -1.05
C LEU A 82 -10.66 -10.77 0.41
N ILE A 83 -9.95 -9.93 1.17
CA ILE A 83 -10.30 -9.63 2.57
C ILE A 83 -11.68 -8.97 2.64
N PHE A 84 -11.96 -7.99 1.79
CA PHE A 84 -13.28 -7.35 1.75
C PHE A 84 -14.38 -8.35 1.39
N SER A 85 -14.12 -9.22 0.40
CA SER A 85 -15.07 -10.25 -0.01
C SER A 85 -15.36 -11.25 1.11
N ALA A 86 -14.31 -11.71 1.80
CA ALA A 86 -14.43 -12.61 2.94
C ALA A 86 -15.17 -11.95 4.13
N ALA A 87 -14.89 -10.68 4.41
CA ALA A 87 -15.58 -9.92 5.46
C ALA A 87 -17.09 -9.80 5.19
N ILE A 88 -17.48 -9.57 3.92
CA ILE A 88 -18.90 -9.53 3.52
C ILE A 88 -19.55 -10.90 3.74
N LEU A 89 -18.93 -11.97 3.25
CA LEU A 89 -19.46 -13.33 3.40
C LEU A 89 -19.59 -13.72 4.89
N PHE A 90 -18.60 -13.37 5.70
CA PHE A 90 -18.65 -13.57 7.14
C PHE A 90 -19.80 -12.79 7.79
N GLY A 91 -19.99 -11.51 7.42
CA GLY A 91 -21.09 -10.69 7.93
C GLY A 91 -22.46 -11.27 7.57
N ILE A 92 -22.64 -11.74 6.34
CA ILE A 92 -23.88 -12.41 5.90
C ILE A 92 -24.09 -13.71 6.69
N GLY A 93 -23.07 -14.56 6.80
CA GLY A 93 -23.16 -15.81 7.55
C GLY A 93 -23.48 -15.59 9.02
N TRP A 94 -22.88 -14.56 9.63
CA TRP A 94 -23.15 -14.15 11.01
C TRP A 94 -24.58 -13.66 11.20
N LEU A 95 -25.12 -12.87 10.25
CA LEU A 95 -26.52 -12.42 10.27
C LEU A 95 -27.49 -13.61 10.16
N ILE A 96 -27.25 -14.54 9.23
CA ILE A 96 -28.08 -15.75 9.08
C ILE A 96 -28.09 -16.55 10.39
N TRP A 97 -26.93 -16.76 11.00
CA TRP A 97 -26.79 -17.48 12.26
C TRP A 97 -27.50 -16.79 13.43
N LYS A 98 -27.68 -15.46 13.38
CA LYS A 98 -28.37 -14.69 14.43
C LYS A 98 -29.89 -14.69 14.26
N VAL A 99 -30.39 -14.92 13.05
CA VAL A 99 -31.83 -14.88 12.72
C VAL A 99 -32.48 -16.26 12.89
N ILE A 100 -31.73 -17.34 12.71
CA ILE A 100 -32.14 -18.73 12.96
C ILE A 100 -31.85 -19.09 14.42
#